data_AF-A0A561Q863-F1
#
_entry.id   AF-A0A561Q863-F1
#
_cell.length_a   1.000
_cell.length_b   1.000
_cell.length_c   1.000
_cell.angle_alpha   90.00
_cell.angle_beta   90.00
_cell.angle_gamma   90.00
#
_symmetry.space_group_name_H-M   'P 1'
#
loop_
_entity.id
_entity.type
_entity.pdbx_description
1 polymer ?
#
loop_
_entity_poly.entity_id
_entity_poly.type
_entity_poly.pdbx_seq_one_letter_code
_entity_poly.pdbx_strand_id
1 'polypeptide(L)'
;MRCKISKQTLYRLFPSKSDLFLAVVAAHRQMMLALPRPDAEDDDPASVLQTIFMIDITEEQDAERQAFVHIVMREGGQFPEIAEILRREGIDRSRQMLADWLKQQDTRGRLVIDNPLSHARILMDMMFGAMGRPKHEFPDHAERRRHLERCITVYLNGTKAA
;
A
#
# COMPACT_ATOMS: atom_id res chain seq x y z
N MET A 1 -5.46 32.50 -4.98
CA MET A 1 -5.78 32.70 -3.56
C MET A 1 -5.32 31.48 -2.77
N ARG A 2 -4.41 31.64 -1.80
CA ARG A 2 -3.98 30.56 -0.89
C ARG A 2 -4.95 30.52 0.28
N CYS A 3 -5.85 29.56 0.33
CA CYS A 3 -6.65 29.32 1.53
C CYS A 3 -5.72 28.85 2.64
N LYS A 4 -5.50 29.70 3.64
CA LYS A 4 -4.90 29.32 4.92
C LYS A 4 -5.91 28.43 5.64
N ILE A 5 -5.74 27.11 5.53
CA ILE A 5 -6.46 26.18 6.40
C ILE A 5 -5.88 26.37 7.80
N SER A 6 -6.70 26.90 8.70
CA SER A 6 -6.38 27.13 10.11
C SER A 6 -6.21 25.79 10.81
N LYS A 7 -5.33 25.70 11.83
CA LYS A 7 -5.24 24.54 12.75
C LYS A 7 -6.62 24.07 13.22
N GLN A 8 -7.58 24.99 13.34
CA GLN A 8 -8.96 24.71 13.72
C GLN A 8 -9.72 23.81 12.74
N THR A 9 -9.49 23.89 11.43
CA THR A 9 -10.17 23.05 10.42
C THR A 9 -9.70 21.60 10.53
N LEU A 10 -8.42 21.40 10.81
CA LEU A 10 -7.82 20.08 11.02
C LEU A 10 -8.29 19.45 12.33
N TYR A 11 -8.29 20.19 13.43
CA TYR A 11 -8.85 19.70 14.70
C TYR A 11 -10.36 19.47 14.67
N ARG A 12 -11.10 20.10 13.73
CA ARG A 12 -12.54 19.90 13.56
C ARG A 12 -12.87 18.65 12.72
N LEU A 13 -11.98 18.23 11.83
CA LEU A 13 -12.06 16.92 11.16
C LEU A 13 -11.65 15.76 12.09
N PHE A 14 -10.87 16.04 13.15
CA PHE A 14 -10.38 15.04 14.10
C PHE A 14 -10.63 15.46 15.57
N PRO A 15 -11.88 15.41 16.07
CA PRO A 15 -12.26 16.03 17.34
C PRO A 15 -11.73 15.32 18.60
N SER A 16 -11.35 14.04 18.53
CA SER A 16 -10.66 13.30 19.61
C SER A 16 -9.30 12.79 19.13
N LYS A 17 -8.27 13.46 19.64
CA LYS A 17 -6.88 13.46 19.15
C LYS A 17 -6.21 12.09 19.36
N SER A 18 -5.52 11.58 18.34
CA SER A 18 -4.79 10.30 18.30
C SER A 18 -5.62 9.08 17.88
N ASP A 19 -6.61 8.60 18.64
CA ASP A 19 -7.25 7.31 18.32
C ASP A 19 -8.09 7.34 17.04
N LEU A 20 -8.84 8.42 16.79
CA LEU A 20 -9.55 8.61 15.52
C LEU A 20 -8.56 8.77 14.36
N PHE A 21 -7.44 9.45 14.61
CA PHE A 21 -6.40 9.62 13.60
C PHE A 21 -5.74 8.29 13.27
N LEU A 22 -5.41 7.47 14.27
CA LEU A 22 -4.92 6.10 14.12
C LEU A 22 -5.93 5.21 13.40
N ALA A 23 -7.23 5.35 13.70
CA ALA A 23 -8.29 4.64 13.00
C ALA A 23 -8.36 5.04 11.52
N VAL A 24 -8.20 6.33 11.19
CA VAL A 24 -8.12 6.80 9.81
C VAL A 24 -6.85 6.29 9.12
N VAL A 25 -5.70 6.27 9.79
CA VAL A 25 -4.47 5.70 9.20
C VAL A 25 -4.58 4.18 9.03
N ALA A 26 -5.24 3.48 9.95
CA ALA A 26 -5.51 2.05 9.82
C ALA A 26 -6.47 1.76 8.66
N ALA A 27 -7.54 2.55 8.52
CA ALA A 27 -8.44 2.48 7.37
C ALA A 27 -7.71 2.81 6.06
N HIS A 28 -6.84 3.82 6.06
CA HIS A 28 -5.97 4.13 4.92
C HIS A 28 -5.10 2.95 4.51
N ARG A 29 -4.45 2.33 5.48
CA ARG A 29 -3.59 1.17 5.26
C ARG A 29 -4.37 0.05 4.57
N GLN A 30 -5.59 -0.23 5.04
CA GLN A 30 -6.49 -1.24 4.48
C GLN A 30 -7.02 -0.89 3.08
N MET A 31 -7.10 0.41 2.72
CA MET A 31 -7.45 0.84 1.35
C MET A 31 -6.29 0.67 0.36
N MET A 32 -5.04 0.56 0.85
CA MET A 32 -3.85 0.43 0.00
C MET A 32 -3.36 -1.01 -0.09
N LEU A 33 -3.41 -1.75 1.03
CA LEU A 33 -2.89 -3.10 1.14
C LEU A 33 -3.83 -3.97 1.99
N ALA A 34 -4.22 -5.13 1.46
CA ALA A 34 -5.06 -6.11 2.15
C ALA A 34 -4.23 -6.95 3.15
N LEU A 35 -3.63 -6.28 4.14
CA LEU A 35 -2.78 -6.86 5.20
C LEU A 35 -3.38 -6.63 6.61
N PRO A 36 -3.23 -7.58 7.55
CA PRO A 36 -2.44 -8.81 7.44
C PRO A 36 -3.19 -9.88 6.64
N ARG A 37 -2.47 -10.89 6.15
CA ARG A 37 -3.09 -12.08 5.57
C ARG A 37 -3.36 -13.14 6.64
N PRO A 38 -4.37 -14.01 6.45
CA PRO A 38 -4.57 -15.17 7.33
C PRO A 38 -3.36 -16.11 7.30
N ASP A 39 -2.97 -16.65 8.45
CA ASP A 39 -1.83 -17.58 8.54
C ASP A 39 -2.05 -18.90 7.76
N ALA A 40 -3.31 -19.29 7.59
CA ALA A 40 -3.72 -20.52 6.90
C ALA A 40 -4.10 -20.28 5.41
N GLU A 41 -3.58 -19.23 4.78
CA GLU A 41 -3.80 -18.97 3.35
C GLU A 41 -2.90 -19.87 2.48
N ASP A 42 -3.50 -20.82 1.76
CA ASP A 42 -2.79 -21.78 0.90
C ASP A 42 -2.85 -21.46 -0.60
N ASP A 43 -3.47 -20.32 -0.95
CA ASP A 43 -3.49 -19.82 -2.33
C ASP A 43 -2.07 -19.59 -2.87
N ASP A 44 -1.95 -19.62 -4.20
CA ASP A 44 -0.69 -19.38 -4.89
C ASP A 44 -0.14 -17.96 -4.55
N PRO A 45 1.19 -17.80 -4.34
CA PRO A 45 1.77 -16.50 -4.00
C PRO A 45 1.42 -15.37 -4.99
N ALA A 46 1.23 -15.65 -6.28
CA ALA A 46 0.81 -14.64 -7.25
C ALA A 46 -0.58 -14.11 -6.93
N SER A 47 -1.57 -14.98 -6.77
CA SER A 47 -2.95 -14.61 -6.43
C SER A 47 -3.03 -13.86 -5.09
N VAL A 48 -2.25 -14.29 -4.10
CA VAL A 48 -2.19 -13.60 -2.81
C VAL A 48 -1.57 -12.22 -2.95
N LEU A 49 -0.49 -12.06 -3.73
CA LEU A 49 0.11 -10.74 -3.98
C LEU A 49 -0.84 -9.82 -4.75
N GLN A 50 -1.59 -10.33 -5.72
CA GLN A 50 -2.63 -9.55 -6.43
C GLN A 50 -3.68 -9.03 -5.45
N THR A 51 -4.09 -9.88 -4.51
CA THR A 51 -5.04 -9.53 -3.44
C THR A 51 -4.44 -8.52 -2.45
N ILE A 52 -3.21 -8.74 -1.99
CA ILE A 52 -2.49 -7.84 -1.08
C ILE A 52 -2.42 -6.44 -1.68
N PHE A 53 -2.04 -6.32 -2.96
CA PHE A 53 -1.91 -5.02 -3.63
C PHE A 53 -3.22 -4.50 -4.23
N MET A 54 -4.31 -5.25 -4.07
CA MET A 54 -5.65 -4.86 -4.51
C MET A 54 -5.66 -4.45 -5.98
N ILE A 55 -5.03 -5.25 -6.86
CA ILE A 55 -4.88 -4.87 -8.28
C ILE A 55 -6.13 -5.15 -9.12
N ASP A 56 -7.03 -6.00 -8.62
CA ASP A 56 -8.31 -6.38 -9.25
C ASP A 56 -9.51 -5.56 -8.75
N ILE A 57 -9.27 -4.41 -8.10
CA ILE A 57 -10.34 -3.51 -7.67
C ILE A 57 -11.03 -2.84 -8.87
N THR A 58 -12.26 -2.37 -8.66
CA THR A 58 -12.99 -1.62 -9.68
C THR A 58 -12.34 -0.25 -9.94
N GLU A 59 -12.63 0.36 -11.09
CA GLU A 59 -12.16 1.72 -11.40
C GLU A 59 -12.64 2.75 -10.38
N GLU A 60 -13.84 2.56 -9.83
CA GLU A 60 -14.41 3.39 -8.76
C GLU A 60 -13.59 3.27 -7.48
N GLN A 61 -13.29 2.04 -7.04
CA GLN A 61 -12.45 1.78 -5.87
C GLN A 61 -11.03 2.33 -6.05
N ASP A 62 -10.45 2.21 -7.25
CA ASP A 62 -9.16 2.83 -7.53
C ASP A 62 -9.23 4.36 -7.49
N ALA A 63 -10.29 4.96 -8.03
CA ALA A 63 -10.48 6.40 -7.98
C ALA A 63 -10.57 6.91 -6.53
N GLU A 64 -11.31 6.20 -5.66
CA GLU A 64 -11.37 6.48 -4.23
C GLU A 64 -9.99 6.36 -3.56
N ARG A 65 -9.27 5.28 -3.85
CA ARG A 65 -7.90 5.06 -3.36
C ARG A 65 -6.96 6.21 -3.75
N GLN A 66 -6.99 6.64 -5.01
CA GLN A 66 -6.16 7.75 -5.52
C GLN A 66 -6.56 9.10 -4.92
N ALA A 67 -7.87 9.37 -4.78
CA ALA A 67 -8.37 10.59 -4.16
C ALA A 67 -7.90 10.69 -2.71
N PHE A 68 -7.95 9.59 -1.98
CA PHE A 68 -7.46 9.51 -0.61
C PHE A 68 -5.95 9.82 -0.52
N VAL A 69 -5.13 9.16 -1.34
CA VAL A 69 -3.67 9.40 -1.39
C VAL A 69 -3.37 10.87 -1.70
N HIS A 70 -4.08 11.48 -2.65
CA HIS A 70 -3.90 12.88 -3.00
C HIS A 70 -4.22 13.84 -1.84
N ILE A 71 -5.32 13.60 -1.11
CA ILE A 71 -5.67 14.38 0.09
C ILE A 71 -4.56 14.26 1.14
N VAL A 72 -4.13 13.02 1.40
CA VAL A 72 -3.08 12.75 2.39
C VAL A 72 -1.76 13.43 2.04
N MET A 73 -1.31 13.36 0.79
CA MET A 73 -0.07 14.01 0.36
C MET A 73 -0.16 15.54 0.45
N ARG A 74 -1.31 16.11 0.10
CA ARG A 74 -1.56 17.55 0.17
C ARG A 74 -1.59 18.08 1.60
N GLU A 75 -2.26 17.37 2.51
CA GLU A 75 -2.37 17.78 3.91
C GLU A 75 -1.09 17.45 4.69
N GLY A 76 -0.46 16.30 4.43
CA GLY A 76 0.82 15.93 5.04
C GLY A 76 1.95 16.92 4.71
N GLY A 77 1.96 17.48 3.49
CA GLY A 77 2.92 18.54 3.13
C GLY A 77 2.73 19.86 3.90
N GLN A 78 1.56 20.08 4.50
CA GLN A 78 1.27 21.27 5.31
C GLN A 78 1.56 21.05 6.80
N PHE A 79 1.57 19.80 7.27
CA PHE A 79 1.67 19.43 8.69
C PHE A 79 2.63 18.23 8.88
N PRO A 80 3.90 18.48 9.24
CA PRO A 80 4.91 17.43 9.38
C PRO A 80 4.54 16.32 10.38
N GLU A 81 3.83 16.65 11.46
CA GLU A 81 3.36 15.68 12.46
C GLU A 81 2.39 14.64 11.87
N ILE A 82 1.57 15.06 10.90
CA ILE A 82 0.61 14.20 10.20
C ILE A 82 1.36 13.28 9.24
N ALA A 83 2.30 13.83 8.47
CA ALA A 83 3.15 13.06 7.56
C ALA A 83 3.92 11.95 8.29
N GLU A 84 4.46 12.25 9.48
CA GLU A 84 5.23 11.28 10.26
C GLU A 84 4.36 10.12 10.77
N ILE A 85 3.16 10.40 11.26
CA ILE A 85 2.25 9.33 11.71
C ILE A 85 1.77 8.49 10.51
N LEU A 86 1.45 9.11 9.38
CA LEU A 86 1.07 8.39 8.15
C LEU A 86 2.20 7.50 7.64
N ARG A 87 3.44 7.97 7.69
CA ARG A 87 4.62 7.17 7.33
C ARG A 87 4.75 5.96 8.25
N ARG A 88 4.75 6.19 9.56
CA ARG A 88 4.99 5.15 10.58
C ARG A 88 3.85 4.13 10.64
N GLU A 89 2.62 4.59 10.78
CA GLU A 89 1.44 3.75 10.99
C GLU A 89 0.83 3.24 9.67
N GLY A 90 1.15 3.88 8.55
CA GLY A 90 0.74 3.45 7.20
C GLY A 90 1.84 2.63 6.53
N ILE A 91 2.80 3.31 5.91
CA ILE A 91 3.79 2.67 5.02
C ILE A 91 4.69 1.68 5.77
N ASP A 92 5.27 2.07 6.90
CA ASP A 92 6.24 1.23 7.60
C ASP A 92 5.55 0.03 8.27
N ARG A 93 4.37 0.25 8.85
CA ARG A 93 3.53 -0.84 9.39
C ARG A 93 3.16 -1.84 8.30
N SER A 94 2.71 -1.37 7.14
CA SER A 94 2.43 -2.24 5.98
C SER A 94 3.65 -3.00 5.49
N ARG A 95 4.82 -2.34 5.43
CA ARG A 95 6.07 -2.98 5.03
C ARG A 95 6.43 -4.12 5.97
N GLN A 96 6.28 -3.92 7.28
CA GLN A 96 6.52 -4.96 8.27
C GLN A 96 5.58 -6.15 8.06
N MET A 97 4.28 -5.89 7.84
CA MET A 97 3.29 -6.96 7.64
C MET A 97 3.51 -7.74 6.35
N LEU A 98 3.95 -7.07 5.28
CA LEU A 98 4.36 -7.73 4.05
C LEU A 98 5.62 -8.57 4.25
N ALA A 99 6.60 -8.05 4.99
CA ALA A 99 7.81 -8.79 5.34
C ALA A 99 7.48 -10.05 6.18
N ASP A 100 6.56 -9.95 7.12
CA ASP A 100 6.10 -11.08 7.93
C ASP A 100 5.44 -12.14 7.02
N TRP A 101 4.58 -11.74 6.09
CA TRP A 101 3.98 -12.65 5.11
C TRP A 101 5.02 -13.31 4.20
N LEU A 102 5.99 -12.54 3.68
CA LEU A 102 7.07 -13.07 2.85
C LEU A 102 7.92 -14.09 3.61
N LYS A 103 8.24 -13.81 4.88
CA LYS A 103 8.93 -14.76 5.76
C LYS A 103 8.13 -16.05 5.94
N GLN A 104 6.80 -15.96 6.10
CA GLN A 104 5.97 -17.16 6.15
C GLN A 104 6.05 -17.97 4.84
N GLN A 105 6.09 -17.30 3.68
CA GLN A 105 6.24 -18.00 2.39
C GLN A 105 7.58 -18.73 2.27
N ASP A 106 8.65 -18.10 2.77
CA ASP A 106 9.99 -18.70 2.83
C ASP A 106 10.02 -19.92 3.76
N THR A 107 9.43 -19.83 4.95
CA THR A 107 9.33 -20.98 5.86
C THR A 107 8.52 -22.15 5.30
N ARG A 108 7.62 -21.88 4.35
CA ARG A 108 6.82 -22.88 3.63
C ARG A 108 7.52 -23.42 2.38
N GLY A 109 8.71 -22.93 2.05
CA GLY A 109 9.45 -23.29 0.83
C GLY A 109 8.77 -22.81 -0.47
N ARG A 110 7.82 -21.87 -0.38
CA ARG A 110 7.11 -21.33 -1.56
C ARG A 110 7.91 -20.23 -2.26
N LEU A 111 8.71 -19.49 -1.50
CA LEU A 111 9.62 -18.43 -1.97
C LEU A 111 10.99 -18.59 -1.29
N VAL A 112 12.02 -17.93 -1.83
CA VAL A 112 13.33 -17.77 -1.21
C VAL A 112 13.51 -16.31 -0.84
N ILE A 113 13.54 -16.02 0.46
CA ILE A 113 13.55 -14.66 1.01
C ILE A 113 14.69 -14.53 2.03
N ASP A 114 15.80 -13.91 1.65
CA ASP A 114 16.98 -13.74 2.51
C ASP A 114 16.82 -12.58 3.52
N ASN A 115 16.18 -11.49 3.09
CA ASN A 115 15.92 -10.30 3.89
C ASN A 115 14.46 -9.85 3.67
N PRO A 116 13.51 -10.34 4.50
CA PRO A 116 12.09 -10.08 4.31
C PRO A 116 11.72 -8.59 4.23
N LEU A 117 12.37 -7.73 5.01
CA LEU A 117 12.12 -6.28 4.97
C LEU A 117 12.62 -5.63 3.68
N SER A 118 13.77 -6.06 3.17
CA SER A 118 14.31 -5.58 1.89
C SER A 118 13.42 -6.03 0.74
N HIS A 119 13.00 -7.29 0.74
CA HIS A 119 12.07 -7.84 -0.24
C HIS A 119 10.71 -7.11 -0.23
N ALA A 120 10.15 -6.87 0.96
CA ALA A 120 8.92 -6.08 1.11
C ALA A 120 9.10 -4.66 0.56
N ARG A 121 10.25 -4.03 0.80
CA ARG A 121 10.56 -2.70 0.26
C ARG A 121 10.61 -2.71 -1.27
N ILE A 122 11.37 -3.63 -1.87
CA ILE A 122 11.49 -3.78 -3.32
C ILE A 122 10.11 -3.96 -3.96
N LEU A 123 9.30 -4.87 -3.40
CA LEU A 123 7.98 -5.16 -3.93
C LEU A 123 7.03 -3.96 -3.80
N MET A 124 7.03 -3.26 -2.67
CA MET A 124 6.24 -2.03 -2.52
C MET A 124 6.70 -0.93 -3.49
N ASP A 125 8.00 -0.75 -3.71
CA ASP A 125 8.54 0.25 -4.63
C ASP A 125 8.14 -0.08 -6.09
N MET A 126 8.20 -1.35 -6.50
CA MET A 126 7.73 -1.80 -7.82
C MET A 126 6.24 -1.55 -8.02
N MET A 127 5.41 -1.87 -7.03
CA MET A 127 3.95 -1.80 -7.14
C MET A 127 3.45 -0.36 -7.02
N PHE A 128 3.88 0.40 -6.01
CA PHE A 128 3.47 1.79 -5.84
C PHE A 128 4.07 2.73 -6.88
N GLY A 129 5.24 2.40 -7.42
CA GLY A 129 5.82 3.12 -8.57
C GLY A 129 4.93 3.06 -9.81
N ALA A 130 4.16 1.99 -10.00
CA ALA A 130 3.17 1.88 -11.08
C ALA A 130 1.81 2.49 -10.69
N MET A 131 1.34 2.29 -9.46
CA MET A 131 0.05 2.84 -9.00
C MET A 131 0.03 4.36 -8.86
N GLY A 132 1.15 4.98 -8.51
CA GLY A 132 1.26 6.43 -8.33
C GLY A 132 1.49 7.20 -9.63
N ARG A 133 1.62 6.51 -10.77
CA ARG A 133 1.84 7.16 -12.06
C ARG A 133 0.59 7.91 -12.52
N PRO A 134 0.75 9.08 -13.15
CA PRO A 134 -0.37 9.79 -13.76
C PRO A 134 -1.13 8.93 -14.75
N LYS A 135 -2.45 9.15 -14.87
CA LYS A 135 -3.32 8.41 -15.80
C LYS A 135 -2.88 8.48 -17.26
N HIS A 136 -2.08 9.46 -17.69
CA HIS A 136 -1.62 9.52 -19.08
C HIS A 136 -0.48 8.55 -19.39
N GLU A 137 0.19 7.98 -18.37
CA GLU A 137 1.24 6.97 -18.58
C GLU A 137 0.65 5.57 -18.83
N PHE A 138 -0.64 5.37 -18.57
CA PHE A 138 -1.38 4.14 -18.85
C PHE A 138 -2.67 4.48 -19.62
N PRO A 139 -2.86 3.99 -20.85
CA PRO A 139 -4.05 4.23 -21.65
C PRO A 139 -5.38 3.96 -20.93
N ASP A 140 -5.44 2.92 -20.11
CA ASP A 140 -6.62 2.56 -19.32
C ASP A 140 -6.26 1.82 -18.00
N HIS A 141 -7.27 1.56 -17.16
CA HIS A 141 -7.13 0.81 -15.92
C HIS A 141 -6.61 -0.62 -16.15
N ALA A 142 -7.05 -1.25 -17.23
CA ALA A 142 -6.70 -2.63 -17.55
C ALA A 142 -5.21 -2.77 -17.92
N GLU A 143 -4.63 -1.79 -18.60
CA GLU A 143 -3.21 -1.78 -18.97
C GLU A 143 -2.32 -1.57 -17.75
N ARG A 144 -2.70 -0.65 -16.85
CA ARG A 144 -2.01 -0.50 -15.56
C ARG A 144 -2.09 -1.80 -14.76
N ARG A 145 -3.25 -2.47 -14.74
CA ARG A 145 -3.39 -3.78 -14.09
C ARG A 145 -2.47 -4.83 -14.70
N ARG A 146 -2.42 -4.96 -16.04
CA ARG A 146 -1.48 -5.86 -16.73
C ARG A 146 -0.01 -5.57 -16.38
N HIS A 147 0.34 -4.29 -16.22
CA HIS A 147 1.68 -3.91 -15.77
C HIS A 147 1.96 -4.38 -14.34
N LEU A 148 1.00 -4.20 -13.42
CA LEU A 148 1.10 -4.67 -12.03
C LEU A 148 1.21 -6.20 -11.94
N GLU A 149 0.41 -6.94 -12.72
CA GLU A 149 0.51 -8.41 -12.87
C GLU A 149 1.92 -8.83 -13.33
N ARG A 150 2.51 -8.06 -14.26
CA ARG A 150 3.87 -8.29 -14.73
C ARG A 150 4.92 -7.99 -13.65
N CYS A 151 4.74 -6.94 -12.86
CA CYS A 151 5.61 -6.67 -11.71
C CYS A 151 5.62 -7.84 -10.72
N ILE A 152 4.44 -8.38 -10.38
CA ILE A 152 4.31 -9.56 -9.51
C ILE A 152 5.02 -10.76 -10.13
N THR A 153 4.81 -11.02 -11.42
CA THR A 153 5.44 -12.13 -12.13
C THR A 153 6.96 -12.03 -12.11
N VAL A 154 7.51 -10.84 -12.39
CA VAL A 154 8.97 -10.59 -12.37
C VAL A 154 9.54 -10.81 -10.97
N TYR A 155 8.88 -10.27 -9.94
CA TYR A 155 9.30 -10.46 -8.56
C TYR A 155 9.29 -11.94 -8.14
N LEU A 156 8.21 -12.66 -8.44
CA LEU A 156 8.09 -14.08 -8.11
C LEU A 156 9.14 -14.92 -8.84
N ASN A 157 9.41 -14.65 -10.11
CA ASN A 157 10.47 -15.35 -10.84
C ASN A 157 11.86 -15.16 -10.20
N GLY A 158 12.13 -13.99 -9.61
CA GLY A 158 13.38 -13.72 -8.89
C GLY A 158 13.46 -14.35 -7.49
N THR A 159 12.38 -14.96 -7.00
CA THR A 159 12.26 -15.50 -5.64
C THR A 159 11.77 -16.94 -5.59
N LYS A 160 11.76 -17.66 -6.72
CA LYS A 160 11.38 -19.07 -6.77
C LYS A 160 12.39 -19.93 -6.00
N ALA A 161 11.88 -20.88 -5.22
CA ALA A 161 12.68 -22.00 -4.75
C ALA A 161 13.15 -22.84 -5.95
N ALA A 162 14.41 -23.29 -5.88
CA ALA A 162 15.05 -24.13 -6.90
C ALA A 162 14.46 -25.54 -6.93
#